data_AF-A0A7K2DDJ9-F1
#
_entry.id   AF-A0A7K2DDJ9-F1
#
_cell.length_a   1.000
_cell.length_b   1.000
_cell.length_c   1.000
_cell.angle_alpha   90.00
_cell.angle_beta   90.00
_cell.angle_gamma   90.00
#
_symmetry.space_group_name_H-M   'P 1'
#
loop_
_entity.id
_entity.type
_entity.pdbx_description
1 polymer ?
#
loop_
_entity_poly.entity_id
_entity_poly.type
_entity_poly.pdbx_seq_one_letter_code
_entity_poly.pdbx_strand_id
1 'polypeptide(L)'
;MPIPAPELDDLRAISQRWSLGIGDGDLAIFKALIEGALGSYQQVDAMYDASKPSAPERPSYRPDEADNELGAWYYRCDIQESDSGPLAGKTFAIKDNVTVAGVPMMNGSRILEGYVPLRDATVVTRILEAGGRILGKSACEDLCFSGASHTCATGPIRNPWDTTRTAGGSSGGSGALVAAGEVDMAIAGDQGGSIRMPSTWCGDVGLKATFGLVPYTGAYPIEWTIDHLGPVARNMTDLATFL
;
A
#
# COMPACT_ATOMS: atom_id res chain seq x y z
N MET A 1 -7.52 21.08 -2.61
CA MET A 1 -7.60 22.30 -1.78
C MET A 1 -6.51 23.21 -2.32
N PRO A 2 -6.84 24.46 -2.70
CA PRO A 2 -5.87 25.36 -3.30
C PRO A 2 -4.69 25.58 -2.34
N ILE A 3 -3.48 25.62 -2.88
CA ILE A 3 -2.28 25.89 -2.11
C ILE A 3 -2.36 27.32 -1.56
N PRO A 4 -2.33 27.53 -0.23
CA PRO A 4 -2.37 28.87 0.33
C PRO A 4 -1.09 29.62 -0.02
N ALA A 5 -1.20 30.94 -0.18
CA ALA A 5 -0.02 31.79 -0.27
C ALA A 5 0.75 31.75 1.07
N PRO A 6 2.09 31.71 1.05
CA PRO A 6 2.88 31.77 2.26
C PRO A 6 2.77 33.16 2.91
N GLU A 7 2.76 33.20 4.23
CA GLU A 7 2.87 34.44 4.98
C GLU A 7 4.33 34.92 5.05
N LEU A 8 4.55 36.18 5.42
CA LEU A 8 5.91 36.74 5.52
C LEU A 8 6.78 35.97 6.53
N ASP A 9 6.16 35.44 7.58
CA ASP A 9 6.85 34.63 8.59
C ASP A 9 7.30 33.28 8.03
N ASP A 10 6.51 32.66 7.12
CA ASP A 10 6.90 31.45 6.41
C ASP A 10 8.12 31.72 5.53
N LEU A 11 8.11 32.83 4.79
CA LEU A 11 9.21 33.24 3.93
C LEU A 11 10.49 33.56 4.74
N ARG A 12 10.34 34.19 5.91
CA ARG A 12 11.46 34.43 6.82
C ARG A 12 12.05 33.12 7.34
N ALA A 13 11.20 32.18 7.75
CA ALA A 13 11.62 30.86 8.20
C ALA A 13 12.34 30.08 7.10
N ILE A 14 11.85 30.14 5.85
CA ILE A 14 12.50 29.53 4.68
C ILE A 14 13.85 30.20 4.41
N SER A 15 13.92 31.53 4.42
CA SER A 15 15.17 32.28 4.23
C SER A 15 16.23 31.88 5.26
N GLN A 16 15.85 31.76 6.53
CA GLN A 16 16.75 31.33 7.61
C GLN A 16 17.17 29.87 7.46
N ARG A 17 16.21 28.97 7.22
CA ARG A 17 16.44 27.53 7.07
C ARG A 17 17.45 27.23 5.96
N TRP A 18 17.38 27.96 4.85
CA TRP A 18 18.22 27.73 3.67
C TRP A 18 19.34 28.77 3.53
N SER A 19 19.53 29.64 4.53
CA SER A 19 20.55 30.70 4.52
C SER A 19 20.53 31.58 3.26
N LEU A 20 19.33 31.94 2.79
CA LEU A 20 19.14 32.68 1.53
C LEU A 20 19.49 34.16 1.64
N GLY A 21 19.59 34.70 2.87
CA GLY A 21 19.94 36.10 3.11
C GLY A 21 18.88 37.11 2.68
N ILE A 22 17.62 36.68 2.53
CA ILE A 22 16.51 37.58 2.16
C ILE A 22 16.18 38.46 3.36
N GLY A 23 16.35 39.77 3.22
CA GLY A 23 16.04 40.76 4.25
C GLY A 23 14.55 41.07 4.32
N ASP A 24 14.09 41.63 5.45
CA ASP A 24 12.67 41.92 5.69
C ASP A 24 12.05 42.85 4.63
N GLY A 25 12.86 43.75 4.04
CA GLY A 25 12.41 44.63 2.95
C GLY A 25 12.10 43.89 1.64
N ASP A 26 12.77 42.77 1.39
CA ASP A 26 12.60 41.98 0.16
C ASP A 26 11.52 40.90 0.30
N LEU A 27 11.15 40.50 1.53
CA LEU A 27 10.13 39.47 1.76
C LEU A 27 8.80 39.79 1.08
N ALA A 28 8.39 41.07 1.07
CA ALA A 28 7.17 41.50 0.39
C ALA A 28 7.25 41.33 -1.14
N ILE A 29 8.43 41.54 -1.73
CA ILE A 29 8.67 41.34 -3.16
C ILE A 29 8.56 39.84 -3.49
N PHE A 30 9.22 38.98 -2.70
CA PHE A 30 9.14 37.53 -2.89
C PHE A 30 7.72 37.01 -2.69
N LYS A 31 6.96 37.53 -1.73
CA LYS A 31 5.55 37.16 -1.53
C LYS A 31 4.72 37.44 -2.79
N ALA A 32 4.83 38.66 -3.34
CA ALA A 32 4.08 39.03 -4.56
C ALA A 32 4.47 38.16 -5.77
N LEU A 33 5.75 37.82 -5.93
CA LEU A 33 6.21 36.91 -6.98
C LEU A 33 5.66 35.50 -6.82
N ILE A 34 5.64 34.97 -5.59
CA ILE A 34 5.10 33.65 -5.28
C ILE A 34 3.58 33.61 -5.52
N GLU A 35 2.84 34.64 -5.11
CA GLU A 35 1.41 34.76 -5.37
C GLU A 35 1.09 34.73 -6.87
N GLY A 36 1.89 35.43 -7.69
CA GLY A 36 1.80 35.33 -9.13
C GLY A 36 2.06 33.91 -9.65
N ALA A 37 3.09 33.23 -9.13
CA ALA A 37 3.43 31.86 -9.51
C ALA A 37 2.39 30.82 -9.07
N LEU A 38 1.65 31.06 -7.98
CA LEU A 38 0.56 30.18 -7.52
C LEU A 38 -0.60 30.11 -8.52
N GLY A 39 -0.73 31.07 -9.44
CA GLY A 39 -1.66 30.98 -10.55
C GLY A 39 -1.47 29.72 -11.41
N SER A 40 -0.23 29.26 -11.61
CA SER A 40 0.04 28.00 -12.31
C SER A 40 -0.45 26.78 -11.52
N TYR A 41 -0.33 26.78 -10.19
CA TYR A 41 -0.81 25.69 -9.35
C TYR A 41 -2.33 25.61 -9.33
N GLN A 42 -3.02 26.76 -9.32
CA GLN A 42 -4.48 26.81 -9.42
C GLN A 42 -4.99 26.23 -10.74
N GLN A 43 -4.28 26.46 -11.85
CA GLN A 43 -4.62 25.84 -13.14
C GLN A 43 -4.44 24.32 -13.10
N VAL A 44 -3.36 23.83 -12.49
CA VAL A 44 -3.12 22.39 -12.30
C VAL A 44 -4.23 21.77 -11.44
N ASP A 45 -4.62 22.42 -10.33
CA ASP A 45 -5.71 21.97 -9.47
C ASP A 45 -7.03 21.87 -10.25
N ALA A 46 -7.37 22.89 -11.06
CA ALA A 46 -8.57 22.88 -11.89
C ALA A 46 -8.55 21.75 -12.93
N MET A 47 -7.40 21.51 -13.58
CA MET A 47 -7.23 20.40 -14.53
C MET A 47 -7.36 19.04 -13.84
N TYR A 48 -6.82 18.90 -12.63
CA TYR A 48 -6.94 17.68 -11.84
C TYR A 48 -8.38 17.46 -11.38
N ASP A 49 -9.04 18.46 -10.83
CA ASP A 49 -10.43 18.34 -10.36
C ASP A 49 -11.39 17.98 -11.49
N ALA A 50 -11.13 18.43 -12.72
CA ALA A 50 -11.89 18.07 -13.92
C ALA A 50 -11.65 16.62 -14.40
N SER A 51 -10.54 15.98 -14.01
CA SER A 51 -10.11 14.68 -14.55
C SER A 51 -9.86 13.60 -13.50
N LYS A 52 -9.97 13.92 -12.21
CA LYS A 52 -9.73 12.96 -11.12
C LYS A 52 -10.73 11.79 -11.21
N PRO A 53 -10.28 10.55 -11.03
CA PRO A 53 -11.16 9.40 -11.09
C PRO A 53 -12.04 9.31 -9.83
N SER A 54 -13.23 8.76 -10.01
CA SER A 54 -14.06 8.26 -8.91
C SER A 54 -13.64 6.85 -8.54
N ALA A 55 -13.52 6.56 -7.25
CA ALA A 55 -13.37 5.17 -6.81
C ALA A 55 -14.67 4.40 -7.05
N PRO A 56 -14.63 3.11 -7.46
CA PRO A 56 -15.80 2.26 -7.48
C PRO A 56 -16.31 2.01 -6.06
N GLU A 57 -17.61 1.77 -5.93
CA GLU A 57 -18.20 1.33 -4.66
C GLU A 57 -17.90 -0.16 -4.46
N ARG A 58 -17.10 -0.48 -3.44
CA ARG A 58 -16.72 -1.84 -3.08
C ARG A 58 -17.02 -2.07 -1.59
N PRO A 59 -18.06 -2.85 -1.27
CA PRO A 59 -18.37 -3.20 0.11
C PRO A 59 -17.15 -3.80 0.80
N SER A 60 -16.79 -3.22 1.95
CA SER A 60 -15.68 -3.69 2.77
C SER A 60 -15.95 -3.41 4.24
N TYR A 61 -15.37 -4.22 5.11
CA TYR A 61 -15.57 -4.11 6.56
C TYR A 61 -14.29 -4.47 7.31
N ARG A 62 -14.15 -3.96 8.54
CA ARG A 62 -13.12 -4.46 9.46
C ARG A 62 -13.63 -5.79 10.05
N PRO A 63 -12.88 -6.89 9.93
CA PRO A 63 -13.26 -8.14 10.57
C PRO A 63 -13.25 -7.97 12.10
N ASP A 64 -14.08 -8.74 12.78
CA ASP A 64 -14.02 -8.85 14.23
C ASP A 64 -12.85 -9.78 14.65
N GLU A 65 -12.69 -9.98 15.95
CA GLU A 65 -11.61 -10.81 16.48
C GLU A 65 -11.73 -12.29 16.09
N ALA A 66 -12.96 -12.80 15.95
CA ALA A 66 -13.22 -14.19 15.57
C ALA A 66 -12.86 -14.45 14.10
N ASP A 67 -13.10 -13.46 13.22
CA ASP A 67 -12.74 -13.51 11.80
C ASP A 67 -11.30 -13.02 11.52
N ASN A 68 -10.49 -12.76 12.56
CA ASN A 68 -9.13 -12.25 12.42
C ASN A 68 -8.20 -12.67 13.57
N GLU A 69 -8.25 -13.94 13.99
CA GLU A 69 -7.48 -14.46 15.13
C GLU A 69 -5.96 -14.22 15.02
N LEU A 70 -5.44 -14.20 13.78
CA LEU A 70 -4.03 -13.97 13.50
C LEU A 70 -3.64 -12.48 13.46
N GLY A 71 -4.60 -11.56 13.50
CA GLY A 71 -4.37 -10.12 13.26
C GLY A 71 -3.86 -9.84 11.83
N ALA A 72 -4.10 -10.76 10.90
CA ALA A 72 -3.52 -10.77 9.56
C ALA A 72 -4.37 -10.03 8.51
N TRP A 73 -5.65 -9.80 8.79
CA TRP A 73 -6.52 -8.92 8.00
C TRP A 73 -6.52 -7.49 8.54
N TYR A 74 -6.51 -6.53 7.61
CA TYR A 74 -6.88 -5.14 7.92
C TYR A 74 -8.35 -4.88 7.59
N TYR A 75 -8.75 -5.16 6.35
CA TYR A 75 -10.13 -5.08 5.87
C TYR A 75 -10.48 -6.33 5.07
N ARG A 76 -11.72 -6.77 5.18
CA ARG A 76 -12.32 -7.79 4.32
C ARG A 76 -13.12 -7.11 3.23
N CYS A 77 -13.09 -7.70 2.04
CA CYS A 77 -13.95 -7.32 0.91
C CYS A 77 -14.24 -8.57 0.07
N ASP A 78 -14.99 -8.40 -1.00
CA ASP A 78 -15.30 -9.48 -1.93
C ASP A 78 -15.41 -8.90 -3.34
N ILE A 79 -14.31 -8.94 -4.08
CA ILE A 79 -14.20 -8.28 -5.39
C ILE A 79 -13.85 -9.32 -6.43
N GLN A 80 -14.71 -9.44 -7.44
CA GLN A 80 -14.51 -10.27 -8.61
C GLN A 80 -15.12 -9.56 -9.82
N GLU A 81 -14.34 -9.43 -10.89
CA GLU A 81 -14.78 -8.76 -12.13
C GLU A 81 -14.93 -9.75 -13.30
N SER A 82 -14.27 -10.91 -13.22
CA SER A 82 -14.37 -12.03 -14.16
C SER A 82 -14.35 -13.36 -13.40
N ASP A 83 -15.06 -14.37 -13.92
CA ASP A 83 -15.03 -15.76 -13.46
C ASP A 83 -14.22 -16.66 -14.40
N SER A 84 -13.51 -16.06 -15.37
CA SER A 84 -12.70 -16.74 -16.37
C SER A 84 -11.29 -16.17 -16.43
N GLY A 85 -10.33 -17.00 -16.86
CA GLY A 85 -8.92 -16.65 -16.97
C GLY A 85 -8.01 -17.59 -16.18
N PRO A 86 -6.69 -17.36 -16.21
CA PRO A 86 -5.71 -18.26 -15.58
C PRO A 86 -5.79 -18.26 -14.04
N LEU A 87 -6.43 -17.27 -13.41
CA LEU A 87 -6.63 -17.18 -11.97
C LEU A 87 -8.08 -17.46 -11.54
N ALA A 88 -8.92 -17.95 -12.47
CA ALA A 88 -10.30 -18.30 -12.17
C ALA A 88 -10.39 -19.34 -11.04
N GLY A 89 -11.24 -19.04 -10.05
CA GLY A 89 -11.42 -19.89 -8.88
C GLY A 89 -10.33 -19.75 -7.81
N LYS A 90 -9.38 -18.83 -7.97
CA LYS A 90 -8.34 -18.51 -6.96
C LYS A 90 -8.69 -17.26 -6.18
N THR A 91 -8.37 -17.29 -4.89
CA THR A 91 -8.61 -16.20 -3.95
C THR A 91 -7.32 -15.47 -3.57
N PHE A 92 -7.42 -14.15 -3.38
CA PHE A 92 -6.28 -13.27 -3.16
C PHE A 92 -6.44 -12.37 -1.94
N ALA A 93 -5.36 -12.24 -1.16
CA ALA A 93 -5.18 -11.12 -0.23
C ALA A 93 -4.24 -10.08 -0.84
N ILE A 94 -4.55 -8.80 -0.63
CA ILE A 94 -3.75 -7.68 -1.12
C ILE A 94 -3.02 -7.01 0.04
N LYS A 95 -1.67 -7.04 0.06
CA LYS A 95 -0.90 -6.34 1.09
C LYS A 95 -1.37 -4.90 1.24
N ASP A 96 -1.53 -4.45 2.48
CA ASP A 96 -2.23 -3.19 2.74
C ASP A 96 -1.52 -1.95 2.18
N ASN A 97 -0.21 -2.03 1.91
CA ASN A 97 0.53 -0.98 1.21
C ASN A 97 0.20 -0.87 -0.29
N VAL A 98 -0.60 -1.78 -0.85
CA VAL A 98 -1.06 -1.80 -2.25
C VAL A 98 -2.50 -1.28 -2.32
N THR A 99 -2.75 -0.34 -3.22
CA THR A 99 -4.06 0.31 -3.36
C THR A 99 -5.06 -0.62 -4.03
N VAL A 100 -6.25 -0.73 -3.42
CA VAL A 100 -7.45 -1.32 -4.02
C VAL A 100 -8.51 -0.23 -3.96
N ALA A 101 -8.94 0.28 -5.11
CA ALA A 101 -9.84 1.43 -5.19
C ALA A 101 -11.11 1.18 -4.36
N GLY A 102 -11.54 2.17 -3.58
CA GLY A 102 -12.75 2.06 -2.75
C GLY A 102 -12.62 1.22 -1.48
N VAL A 103 -11.49 0.54 -1.26
CA VAL A 103 -11.23 -0.25 -0.04
C VAL A 103 -10.20 0.48 0.84
N PRO A 104 -10.48 0.72 2.13
CA PRO A 104 -9.55 1.43 3.02
C PRO A 104 -8.16 0.79 3.08
N MET A 105 -7.14 1.62 3.28
CA MET A 105 -5.76 1.18 3.54
C MET A 105 -5.07 2.07 4.57
N MET A 106 -4.09 1.53 5.30
CA MET A 106 -3.30 2.26 6.29
C MET A 106 -1.80 1.93 6.25
N ASN A 107 -1.35 0.96 5.43
CA ASN A 107 0.06 0.55 5.35
C ASN A 107 0.66 0.24 6.74
N GLY A 108 -0.13 -0.44 7.59
CA GLY A 108 0.25 -0.76 8.97
C GLY A 108 0.45 0.44 9.89
N SER A 109 0.21 1.67 9.43
CA SER A 109 0.60 2.91 10.11
C SER A 109 -0.60 3.76 10.50
N ARG A 110 -0.58 4.34 11.71
CA ARG A 110 -1.57 5.33 12.12
C ARG A 110 -1.54 6.60 11.25
N ILE A 111 -0.42 6.88 10.58
CA ILE A 111 -0.26 8.06 9.71
C ILE A 111 -1.20 8.02 8.51
N LEU A 112 -1.51 6.81 8.01
CA LEU A 112 -2.34 6.62 6.81
C LEU A 112 -3.72 6.04 7.13
N GLU A 113 -4.05 5.82 8.41
CA GLU A 113 -5.35 5.28 8.80
C GLU A 113 -6.48 6.21 8.35
N GLY A 114 -7.50 5.62 7.70
CA GLY A 114 -8.64 6.35 7.12
C GLY A 114 -8.45 6.74 5.65
N TYR A 115 -7.29 6.51 5.05
CA TYR A 115 -7.11 6.72 3.61
C TYR A 115 -7.88 5.67 2.78
N VAL A 116 -8.62 6.15 1.77
CA VAL A 116 -9.31 5.31 0.79
C VAL A 116 -8.82 5.69 -0.61
N PRO A 117 -8.11 4.81 -1.32
CA PRO A 117 -7.53 5.11 -2.62
C PRO A 117 -8.61 5.17 -3.71
N LEU A 118 -8.36 6.02 -4.71
CA LEU A 118 -9.25 6.21 -5.87
C LEU A 118 -8.94 5.27 -7.05
N ARG A 119 -7.82 4.54 -6.99
CA ARG A 119 -7.32 3.71 -8.10
C ARG A 119 -6.83 2.37 -7.60
N ASP A 120 -7.06 1.35 -8.41
CA ASP A 120 -6.42 0.06 -8.23
C ASP A 120 -4.95 0.16 -8.62
N ALA A 121 -4.10 -0.55 -7.87
CA ALA A 121 -2.76 -0.83 -8.33
C ALA A 121 -2.80 -1.66 -9.63
N THR A 122 -1.79 -1.52 -10.49
CA THR A 122 -1.76 -2.27 -11.76
C THR A 122 -1.83 -3.79 -11.54
N VAL A 123 -1.21 -4.29 -10.47
CA VAL A 123 -1.30 -5.71 -10.09
C VAL A 123 -2.70 -6.13 -9.68
N VAL A 124 -3.48 -5.25 -9.03
CA VAL A 124 -4.86 -5.52 -8.62
C VAL A 124 -5.75 -5.63 -9.86
N THR A 125 -5.63 -4.69 -10.79
CA THR A 125 -6.34 -4.75 -12.07
C THR A 125 -6.04 -6.05 -12.82
N ARG A 126 -4.76 -6.44 -12.93
CA ARG A 126 -4.36 -7.68 -13.62
C ARG A 126 -4.89 -8.95 -12.95
N ILE A 127 -4.97 -8.98 -11.61
CA ILE A 127 -5.55 -10.10 -10.87
C ILE A 127 -7.04 -10.25 -11.23
N LEU A 128 -7.79 -9.16 -11.18
CA LEU A 128 -9.24 -9.16 -11.46
C LEU A 128 -9.53 -9.51 -12.92
N GLU A 129 -8.77 -8.95 -13.87
CA GLU A 129 -8.88 -9.27 -15.31
C GLU A 129 -8.55 -10.74 -15.62
N ALA A 130 -7.66 -11.36 -14.85
CA ALA A 130 -7.29 -12.76 -14.98
C ALA A 130 -8.26 -13.75 -14.28
N GLY A 131 -9.36 -13.24 -13.71
CA GLY A 131 -10.41 -14.05 -13.06
C GLY A 131 -10.19 -14.30 -11.56
N GLY A 132 -9.21 -13.63 -10.95
CA GLY A 132 -8.93 -13.74 -9.52
C GLY A 132 -9.97 -13.03 -8.66
N ARG A 133 -10.26 -13.58 -7.48
CA ARG A 133 -11.19 -13.01 -6.50
C ARG A 133 -10.44 -12.44 -5.30
N ILE A 134 -10.57 -11.15 -5.03
CA ILE A 134 -9.89 -10.48 -3.90
C ILE A 134 -10.79 -10.49 -2.67
N LEU A 135 -10.28 -11.04 -1.56
CA LEU A 135 -11.01 -11.20 -0.30
C LEU A 135 -10.68 -10.16 0.78
N GLY A 136 -9.68 -9.30 0.54
CA GLY A 136 -9.35 -8.26 1.49
C GLY A 136 -7.94 -7.69 1.38
N LYS A 137 -7.65 -6.83 2.36
CA LYS A 137 -6.35 -6.22 2.59
C LYS A 137 -5.63 -6.96 3.71
N SER A 138 -4.45 -7.52 3.43
CA SER A 138 -3.62 -8.16 4.45
C SER A 138 -2.77 -7.14 5.20
N ALA A 139 -2.75 -7.23 6.52
CA ALA A 139 -1.98 -6.35 7.39
C ALA A 139 -0.48 -6.42 7.08
N CYS A 140 0.20 -5.29 7.25
CA CYS A 140 1.65 -5.17 7.08
C CYS A 140 2.26 -4.33 8.19
N GLU A 141 3.58 -4.39 8.33
CA GLU A 141 4.30 -3.59 9.33
C GLU A 141 4.14 -2.08 9.10
N ASP A 142 4.32 -1.29 10.16
CA ASP A 142 4.23 0.18 10.12
C ASP A 142 5.18 0.77 9.07
N LEU A 143 4.58 1.38 8.04
CA LEU A 143 5.26 1.88 6.85
C LEU A 143 6.22 0.87 6.20
N CYS A 144 5.89 -0.42 6.36
CA CYS A 144 6.63 -1.56 5.84
C CYS A 144 8.09 -1.67 6.29
N PHE A 145 8.53 -0.94 7.33
CA PHE A 145 9.93 -0.83 7.73
C PHE A 145 10.33 -1.75 8.89
N SER A 146 9.85 -3.00 8.87
CA SER A 146 10.20 -4.06 9.83
C SER A 146 10.23 -5.43 9.13
N GLY A 147 11.19 -6.26 9.52
CA GLY A 147 11.31 -7.66 9.05
C GLY A 147 10.61 -8.68 9.96
N ALA A 148 10.04 -8.24 11.08
CA ALA A 148 9.23 -9.05 11.99
C ALA A 148 7.75 -8.68 11.83
N SER A 149 6.87 -9.11 12.74
CA SER A 149 5.42 -8.93 12.63
C SER A 149 4.76 -8.25 13.84
N HIS A 150 5.42 -7.23 14.40
CA HIS A 150 5.03 -6.63 15.68
C HIS A 150 4.84 -5.12 15.64
N THR A 151 5.08 -4.47 14.49
CA THR A 151 5.00 -3.01 14.40
C THR A 151 3.69 -2.51 13.82
N CYS A 152 2.90 -3.35 13.16
CA CYS A 152 1.58 -2.95 12.64
C CYS A 152 0.74 -2.27 13.74
N ALA A 153 0.19 -1.09 13.44
CA ALA A 153 -0.54 -0.27 14.39
C ALA A 153 -1.86 -0.90 14.87
N THR A 154 -2.40 -1.90 14.15
CA THR A 154 -3.57 -2.68 14.56
C THR A 154 -3.22 -3.82 15.51
N GLY A 155 -1.93 -4.06 15.77
CA GLY A 155 -1.43 -5.13 16.63
C GLY A 155 -0.50 -6.10 15.90
N PRO A 156 0.18 -7.00 16.64
CA PRO A 156 1.08 -7.97 16.05
C PRO A 156 0.35 -9.00 15.19
N ILE A 157 0.94 -9.35 14.05
CA ILE A 157 0.45 -10.45 13.21
C ILE A 157 1.09 -11.75 13.73
N ARG A 158 0.24 -12.74 14.00
CA ARG A 158 0.62 -14.01 14.62
C ARG A 158 0.93 -15.07 13.58
N ASN A 159 1.94 -15.89 13.85
CA ASN A 159 2.28 -17.01 12.98
C ASN A 159 1.23 -18.13 13.11
N PRO A 160 0.67 -18.68 12.02
CA PRO A 160 -0.33 -19.74 12.08
C PRO A 160 0.22 -21.07 12.64
N TRP A 161 1.54 -21.28 12.60
CA TRP A 161 2.18 -22.48 13.18
C TRP A 161 2.38 -22.40 14.69
N ASP A 162 2.48 -21.19 15.24
CA ASP A 162 2.61 -20.91 16.68
C ASP A 162 2.25 -19.44 16.93
N THR A 163 1.07 -19.19 17.52
CA THR A 163 0.51 -17.84 17.69
C THR A 163 1.28 -16.97 18.71
N THR A 164 2.31 -17.54 19.35
CA THR A 164 3.25 -16.82 20.21
C THR A 164 4.50 -16.32 19.45
N ARG A 165 4.63 -16.65 18.16
CA ARG A 165 5.79 -16.33 17.32
C ARG A 165 5.47 -15.31 16.22
N THR A 166 6.54 -14.72 15.69
CA THR A 166 6.51 -13.82 14.54
C THR A 166 6.06 -14.54 13.27
N ALA A 167 5.18 -13.91 12.50
CA ALA A 167 4.86 -14.28 11.12
C ALA A 167 5.92 -13.78 10.12
N GLY A 168 6.89 -12.99 10.59
CA GLY A 168 7.83 -12.24 9.74
C GLY A 168 7.18 -11.00 9.11
N GLY A 169 7.96 -10.19 8.40
CA GLY A 169 7.44 -8.98 7.78
C GLY A 169 8.33 -8.42 6.66
N SER A 170 7.93 -7.32 6.02
CA SER A 170 6.73 -6.53 6.34
C SER A 170 5.41 -7.08 5.80
N SER A 171 5.44 -8.15 4.99
CA SER A 171 4.23 -8.79 4.45
C SER A 171 3.72 -9.94 5.34
N GLY A 172 3.78 -9.76 6.66
CA GLY A 172 3.43 -10.79 7.64
C GLY A 172 1.99 -11.27 7.49
N GLY A 173 1.04 -10.36 7.26
CA GLY A 173 -0.36 -10.72 7.04
C GLY A 173 -0.53 -11.55 5.77
N SER A 174 0.14 -11.19 4.68
CA SER A 174 0.09 -11.97 3.43
C SER A 174 0.58 -13.40 3.62
N GLY A 175 1.71 -13.61 4.31
CA GLY A 175 2.21 -14.95 4.62
C GLY A 175 1.27 -15.72 5.55
N ALA A 176 0.86 -15.10 6.66
CA ALA A 176 -0.02 -15.75 7.63
C ALA A 176 -1.34 -16.23 7.01
N LEU A 177 -1.98 -15.43 6.14
CA LEU A 177 -3.24 -15.78 5.49
C LEU A 177 -3.11 -16.89 4.46
N VAL A 178 -2.02 -16.90 3.68
CA VAL A 178 -1.74 -17.97 2.71
C VAL A 178 -1.44 -19.28 3.44
N ALA A 179 -0.60 -19.24 4.47
CA ALA A 179 -0.24 -20.41 5.28
C ALA A 179 -1.43 -20.98 6.06
N ALA A 180 -2.30 -20.13 6.61
CA ALA A 180 -3.55 -20.54 7.26
C ALA A 180 -4.61 -21.06 6.26
N GLY A 181 -4.40 -20.85 4.96
CA GLY A 181 -5.33 -21.25 3.91
C GLY A 181 -6.59 -20.40 3.81
N GLU A 182 -6.55 -19.18 4.35
CA GLU A 182 -7.64 -18.20 4.23
C GLU A 182 -7.76 -17.60 2.83
N VAL A 183 -6.64 -17.59 2.09
CA VAL A 183 -6.57 -17.28 0.66
C VAL A 183 -5.61 -18.25 -0.05
N ASP A 184 -5.76 -18.39 -1.36
CA ASP A 184 -4.85 -19.22 -2.16
C ASP A 184 -3.49 -18.55 -2.36
N MET A 185 -3.51 -17.23 -2.61
CA MET A 185 -2.34 -16.44 -2.96
C MET A 185 -2.45 -15.02 -2.39
N ALA A 186 -1.33 -14.30 -2.35
CA ALA A 186 -1.32 -12.90 -1.95
C ALA A 186 -0.29 -12.10 -2.75
N ILE A 187 -0.62 -10.82 -3.03
CA ILE A 187 0.42 -9.87 -3.45
C ILE A 187 1.11 -9.32 -2.19
N ALA A 188 2.44 -9.23 -2.26
CA ALA A 188 3.29 -8.74 -1.18
C ALA A 188 4.36 -7.79 -1.74
N GLY A 189 5.01 -7.04 -0.84
CA GLY A 189 6.09 -6.09 -1.19
C GLY A 189 7.41 -6.47 -0.54
N ASP A 190 8.53 -6.22 -1.21
CA ASP A 190 9.89 -6.57 -0.77
C ASP A 190 10.87 -5.43 -1.06
N GLN A 191 11.41 -4.84 0.01
CA GLN A 191 12.49 -3.86 -0.05
C GLN A 191 13.80 -4.44 0.46
N GLY A 192 13.73 -5.17 1.57
CA GLY A 192 14.88 -5.82 2.21
C GLY A 192 14.69 -7.31 2.51
N GLY A 193 13.63 -7.92 1.97
CA GLY A 193 13.23 -9.29 2.30
C GLY A 193 11.74 -9.45 2.60
N SER A 194 10.94 -8.40 2.45
CA SER A 194 9.56 -8.38 2.96
C SER A 194 8.57 -9.31 2.25
N ILE A 195 8.92 -9.95 1.13
CA ILE A 195 8.20 -11.11 0.59
C ILE A 195 8.79 -12.39 1.18
N ARG A 196 10.12 -12.52 1.08
CA ARG A 196 10.85 -13.78 1.37
C ARG A 196 10.87 -14.16 2.85
N MET A 197 11.04 -13.18 3.74
CA MET A 197 11.08 -13.40 5.19
C MET A 197 9.76 -13.95 5.72
N PRO A 198 8.59 -13.31 5.52
CA PRO A 198 7.33 -13.85 6.03
C PRO A 198 6.97 -15.20 5.39
N SER A 199 7.25 -15.40 4.09
CA SER A 199 7.07 -16.73 3.48
C SER A 199 7.94 -17.80 4.14
N THR A 200 9.18 -17.48 4.53
CA THR A 200 10.05 -18.42 5.25
C THR A 200 9.51 -18.74 6.65
N TRP A 201 9.04 -17.72 7.39
CA TRP A 201 8.49 -17.88 8.74
C TRP A 201 7.15 -18.61 8.76
N CYS A 202 6.30 -18.39 7.75
CA CYS A 202 4.97 -18.99 7.63
C CYS A 202 4.96 -20.28 6.80
N GLY A 203 6.09 -20.70 6.21
CA GLY A 203 6.18 -21.95 5.45
C GLY A 203 5.54 -21.90 4.05
N ASP A 204 5.46 -20.72 3.45
CA ASP A 204 4.95 -20.49 2.10
C ASP A 204 6.08 -20.39 1.07
N VAL A 205 5.71 -20.27 -0.21
CA VAL A 205 6.61 -19.84 -1.27
C VAL A 205 6.39 -18.36 -1.56
N GLY A 206 7.44 -17.55 -1.45
CA GLY A 206 7.41 -16.12 -1.78
C GLY A 206 8.52 -15.76 -2.76
N LEU A 207 8.17 -15.09 -3.86
CA LEU A 207 9.13 -14.69 -4.89
C LEU A 207 9.26 -13.18 -4.97
N LYS A 208 10.46 -12.68 -4.63
CA LYS A 208 10.87 -11.34 -5.05
C LYS A 208 11.30 -11.39 -6.51
N ALA A 209 10.47 -10.89 -7.41
CA ALA A 209 10.75 -10.83 -8.84
C ALA A 209 12.04 -10.05 -9.16
N THR A 210 12.50 -10.14 -10.40
CA THR A 210 13.52 -9.23 -10.93
C THR A 210 13.02 -7.79 -10.80
N PHE A 211 13.90 -6.88 -10.37
CA PHE A 211 13.56 -5.46 -10.23
C PHE A 211 12.95 -4.91 -11.53
N GLY A 212 11.80 -4.26 -11.42
CA GLY A 212 11.05 -3.70 -12.55
C GLY A 212 10.18 -4.69 -13.34
N LEU A 213 10.22 -6.00 -13.07
CA LEU A 213 9.38 -6.99 -13.76
C LEU A 213 7.90 -6.85 -13.38
N VAL A 214 7.62 -6.83 -12.07
CA VAL A 214 6.27 -6.61 -11.54
C VAL A 214 6.10 -5.11 -11.30
N PRO A 215 5.07 -4.46 -11.88
CA PRO A 215 4.89 -3.02 -11.75
C PRO A 215 4.56 -2.62 -10.31
N TYR A 216 5.25 -1.60 -9.80
CA TYR A 216 5.03 -1.06 -8.44
C TYR A 216 3.89 -0.02 -8.37
N THR A 217 3.28 0.31 -9.52
CA THR A 217 2.21 1.31 -9.63
C THR A 217 1.05 1.01 -8.69
N GLY A 218 0.77 1.93 -7.76
CA GLY A 218 -0.28 1.81 -6.75
C GLY A 218 0.17 1.16 -5.44
N ALA A 219 1.44 0.77 -5.30
CA ALA A 219 2.01 0.45 -4.00
C ALA A 219 2.67 1.68 -3.36
N TYR A 220 2.64 1.76 -2.02
CA TYR A 220 3.30 2.83 -1.27
C TYR A 220 4.83 2.70 -1.43
N PRO A 221 5.52 3.72 -1.98
CA PRO A 221 6.97 3.68 -2.18
C PRO A 221 7.71 3.80 -0.85
N ILE A 222 8.83 3.09 -0.73
CA ILE A 222 9.79 3.31 0.37
C ILE A 222 11.05 3.92 -0.20
N GLU A 223 11.66 3.24 -1.17
CA GLU A 223 12.84 3.72 -1.88
C GLU A 223 12.84 3.09 -3.27
N TRP A 224 12.83 3.94 -4.30
CA TRP A 224 12.43 3.56 -5.66
C TRP A 224 13.35 2.53 -6.31
N THR A 225 14.61 2.43 -5.88
CA THR A 225 15.59 1.50 -6.46
C THR A 225 15.53 0.11 -5.85
N ILE A 226 14.79 -0.06 -4.75
CA ILE A 226 14.63 -1.34 -4.05
C ILE A 226 13.17 -1.78 -3.91
N ASP A 227 12.21 -0.98 -4.39
CA ASP A 227 10.79 -1.31 -4.32
C ASP A 227 10.41 -2.46 -5.27
N HIS A 228 9.96 -3.59 -4.71
CA HIS A 228 9.46 -4.74 -5.46
C HIS A 228 8.07 -5.16 -4.98
N LEU A 229 7.22 -5.60 -5.91
CA LEU A 229 6.05 -6.42 -5.61
C LEU A 229 6.30 -7.85 -6.11
N GLY A 230 5.57 -8.81 -5.55
CA GLY A 230 5.63 -10.19 -6.01
C GLY A 230 4.62 -11.11 -5.32
N PRO A 231 4.51 -12.35 -5.84
CA PRO A 231 3.53 -13.31 -5.36
C PRO A 231 4.00 -14.04 -4.10
N VAL A 232 3.02 -14.40 -3.25
CA VAL A 232 3.12 -15.40 -2.19
C VAL A 232 2.04 -16.46 -2.45
N ALA A 233 2.41 -17.73 -2.37
CA ALA A 233 1.51 -18.87 -2.58
C ALA A 233 1.95 -20.11 -1.77
N ARG A 234 1.06 -21.08 -1.60
CA ARG A 234 1.37 -22.34 -0.89
C ARG A 234 2.29 -23.30 -1.66
N ASN A 235 2.40 -23.14 -2.98
CA ASN A 235 3.21 -24.02 -3.82
C ASN A 235 3.78 -23.28 -5.04
N MET A 236 4.80 -23.88 -5.64
CA MET A 236 5.50 -23.31 -6.81
C MET A 236 4.62 -23.17 -8.05
N THR A 237 3.64 -24.06 -8.24
CA THR A 237 2.76 -24.04 -9.42
C THR A 237 1.86 -22.81 -9.37
N ASP A 238 1.15 -22.60 -8.26
CA ASP A 238 0.31 -21.42 -8.06
C ASP A 238 1.16 -20.14 -8.12
N LEU A 239 2.35 -20.13 -7.51
CA LEU A 239 3.26 -18.99 -7.58
C LEU A 239 3.66 -18.65 -9.02
N ALA A 240 3.98 -19.66 -9.84
CA ALA A 240 4.36 -19.48 -11.23
C ALA A 240 3.18 -19.09 -12.13
N THR A 241 1.96 -19.53 -11.80
CA THR A 241 0.74 -19.11 -12.49
C THR A 241 0.39 -17.65 -12.18
N PHE A 242 0.69 -17.17 -10.97
CA PHE A 242 0.41 -15.79 -10.58
C PHE A 242 1.44 -14.77 -11.08
N LEU A 243 2.71 -15.16 -11.20
CA LEU A 243 3.78 -14.28 -11.71
C LEU A 243 3.56 -13.88 -13.17
#